data_AF-A0A9N9NHZ1-F1
#
_entry.id   AF-A0A9N9NHZ1-F1
#
_cell.length_a   1.000
_cell.length_b   1.000
_cell.length_c   1.000
_cell.angle_alpha   90.00
_cell.angle_beta   90.00
_cell.angle_gamma   90.00
#
_symmetry.space_group_name_H-M   'P 1'
#
loop_
_entity.id
_entity.type
_entity.pdbx_description
1 polymer ?
#
loop_
_entity_poly.entity_id
_entity_poly.type
_entity_poly.pdbx_seq_one_letter_code
_entity_poly.pdbx_strand_id
1 'polypeptide(L)'
;SLKNLSDVLEKYGIVSGDITCISQFIPPIHTINESAPKFKLCIDDILHRIKNMGPVVDSNEAMRCEYISTILHTAVSILSDLVITPQANIIGEENTGCVDYAIKKIISEMLEEIICITEGNY
;
A
#
# COMPACT_ATOMS: atom_id res chain seq x y z
N SER A 1 -5.36 1.16 23.57
CA SER A 1 -6.75 0.67 23.69
C SER A 1 -7.36 0.78 22.32
N LEU A 2 -7.82 -0.32 21.73
CA LEU A 2 -8.58 -0.29 20.47
C LEU A 2 -9.87 0.47 20.74
N LYS A 3 -10.03 1.67 20.15
CA LYS A 3 -11.29 2.38 20.22
C LYS A 3 -12.28 1.72 19.27
N ASN A 4 -13.53 1.59 19.69
CA ASN A 4 -14.57 1.08 18.82
C ASN A 4 -14.71 2.05 17.63
N LEU A 5 -14.93 1.52 16.41
CA LEU A 5 -15.12 2.35 15.22
C LEU A 5 -16.24 3.38 15.44
N SER A 6 -17.33 2.99 16.12
CA SER A 6 -18.44 3.89 16.45
C SER A 6 -17.98 5.08 17.31
N ASP A 7 -17.18 4.83 18.34
CA ASP A 7 -16.66 5.89 19.23
C ASP A 7 -15.74 6.86 18.47
N VAL A 8 -14.92 6.31 17.55
CA VAL A 8 -14.05 7.11 16.69
C VAL A 8 -14.87 7.97 15.75
N LEU A 9 -15.88 7.40 15.07
CA LEU A 9 -16.76 8.15 14.16
C LEU A 9 -17.51 9.26 14.88
N GLU A 10 -18.04 8.99 16.07
CA GLU A 10 -18.74 9.99 16.89
C GLU A 10 -17.82 11.15 17.29
N LYS A 11 -16.55 10.89 17.63
CA LYS A 11 -15.54 11.93 17.90
C LYS A 11 -15.38 12.91 16.73
N TYR A 12 -15.49 12.44 15.49
CA TYR A 12 -15.42 13.28 14.30
C TYR A 12 -16.78 13.81 13.82
N GLY A 13 -17.83 13.69 14.65
CA GLY A 13 -19.16 14.22 14.35
C GLY A 13 -19.98 13.37 13.38
N ILE A 14 -19.55 12.13 13.11
CA ILE A 14 -20.25 11.19 12.22
C ILE A 14 -21.20 10.36 13.08
N VAL A 15 -22.40 10.87 13.30
CA VAL A 15 -23.42 10.26 14.17
C VAL A 15 -24.54 9.65 13.33
N SER A 16 -24.29 8.50 12.71
CA SER A 16 -25.29 7.65 12.04
C SER A 16 -24.59 6.47 11.34
N GLY A 17 -25.29 5.35 11.11
CA GLY A 17 -24.82 4.24 10.26
C GLY A 17 -24.65 4.59 8.77
N ASP A 18 -24.61 5.89 8.44
CA ASP A 18 -24.48 6.42 7.10
C ASP A 18 -23.10 7.09 6.92
N ILE A 19 -22.20 6.38 6.24
CA ILE A 19 -20.82 6.81 5.98
C ILE A 19 -20.70 7.78 4.81
N THR A 20 -21.82 8.17 4.17
CA THR A 20 -21.79 9.08 3.02
C THR A 20 -21.24 10.47 3.36
N CYS A 21 -21.25 10.85 4.64
CA CYS A 21 -20.67 12.10 5.13
C CYS A 21 -19.14 12.08 5.23
N ILE A 22 -18.49 10.91 5.09
CA ILE A 22 -17.04 10.81 5.06
C ILE A 22 -16.55 11.32 3.71
N SER A 23 -15.77 12.40 3.72
CA SER A 23 -15.13 12.90 2.52
C SER A 23 -14.23 11.81 1.94
N GLN A 24 -14.44 11.45 0.67
CA GLN A 24 -13.53 10.55 -0.01
C GLN A 24 -12.15 11.19 -0.11
N PHE A 25 -11.12 10.44 0.27
CA PHE A 25 -9.74 10.83 0.07
C PHE A 25 -9.45 10.87 -1.44
N ILE A 26 -8.97 12.02 -1.92
CA ILE A 26 -8.52 12.17 -3.31
C ILE A 26 -6.99 12.13 -3.28
N PRO A 27 -6.35 11.01 -3.66
CA PRO A 27 -4.91 10.91 -3.63
C PRO A 27 -4.27 11.87 -4.65
N PRO A 28 -3.12 12.49 -4.31
CA PRO A 28 -2.30 13.19 -5.29
C PRO A 28 -1.87 12.24 -6.40
N ILE A 29 -2.06 12.64 -7.66
CA ILE A 29 -1.65 11.84 -8.82
C ILE A 29 -0.21 12.19 -9.19
N HIS A 30 0.65 11.18 -9.26
CA HIS A 30 2.00 11.32 -9.80
C HIS A 30 2.05 10.74 -11.22
N THR A 31 2.48 11.56 -12.19
CA THR A 31 2.56 11.12 -13.59
C THR A 31 3.85 10.34 -13.83
N ILE A 32 3.76 9.15 -14.39
CA ILE A 32 4.91 8.34 -14.80
C ILE A 32 5.13 8.53 -16.30
N ASN A 33 6.38 8.70 -16.72
CA ASN A 33 6.72 8.74 -18.14
C ASN A 33 6.79 7.31 -18.70
N GLU A 34 5.71 6.86 -19.32
CA GLU A 34 5.62 5.52 -19.93
C GLU A 34 6.57 5.32 -21.13
N SER A 35 7.03 6.41 -21.74
CA SER A 35 8.04 6.36 -22.81
C SER A 35 9.47 6.19 -22.26
N ALA A 36 9.67 6.32 -20.95
CA ALA A 36 10.99 6.14 -20.35
C ALA A 36 11.41 4.67 -20.40
N PRO A 37 12.67 4.34 -20.76
CA PRO A 37 13.15 2.96 -20.79
C PRO A 37 12.95 2.21 -19.47
N LYS A 38 13.05 2.91 -18.33
CA LYS A 38 12.86 2.35 -16.99
C LYS A 38 11.43 1.81 -16.78
N PHE A 39 10.42 2.46 -17.35
CA PHE A 39 9.03 1.98 -17.27
C PHE A 39 8.87 0.65 -18.00
N LYS A 40 9.35 0.58 -19.25
CA LYS A 40 9.31 -0.67 -20.02
C LYS A 40 10.06 -1.80 -19.33
N LEU A 41 11.26 -1.54 -18.84
CA LEU A 41 12.05 -2.54 -18.09
C LEU A 41 11.34 -3.02 -16.82
N CYS A 42 10.65 -2.13 -16.10
CA CYS A 42 9.84 -2.49 -14.94
C CYS A 42 8.70 -3.45 -15.32
N ILE A 43 7.94 -3.13 -16.37
CA ILE A 43 6.86 -4.01 -16.85
C ILE A 43 7.42 -5.37 -17.30
N ASP A 44 8.51 -5.38 -18.07
CA ASP A 44 9.15 -6.61 -18.54
C ASP A 44 9.65 -7.48 -17.37
N ASP A 45 10.22 -6.87 -16.32
CA ASP A 45 10.66 -7.57 -15.10
C ASP A 45 9.48 -8.15 -14.30
N ILE A 46 8.39 -7.38 -14.11
CA ILE A 46 7.16 -7.88 -13.48
C ILE A 46 6.64 -9.09 -14.25
N LEU A 47 6.46 -8.96 -15.57
CA LEU A 47 5.94 -10.03 -16.42
C LEU A 47 6.83 -11.28 -16.39
N HIS A 48 8.14 -11.11 -16.40
CA HIS A 48 9.08 -12.23 -16.34
C HIS A 48 8.98 -12.97 -15.00
N ARG A 49 8.98 -12.23 -13.88
CA ARG A 49 8.91 -12.82 -12.53
C ARG A 49 7.59 -13.54 -12.28
N ILE A 50 6.46 -12.90 -12.58
CA ILE A 50 5.14 -13.53 -12.38
C ILE A 50 4.96 -14.77 -13.24
N LYS A 51 5.50 -14.76 -14.47
CA LYS A 51 5.45 -15.93 -15.35
C LYS A 51 6.24 -17.11 -14.77
N ASN A 52 7.39 -16.84 -14.16
CA ASN A 52 8.22 -17.86 -13.53
C ASN A 52 7.60 -18.42 -12.25
N MET A 53 6.77 -17.64 -11.54
CA MET A 53 6.02 -18.11 -10.36
C MET A 53 4.89 -19.08 -10.73
N GLY A 54 4.38 -19.01 -11.95
CA GLY A 54 3.26 -19.83 -12.41
C GLY A 54 1.90 -19.34 -11.88
N PRO A 55 0.83 -20.12 -12.06
CA PRO A 55 -0.51 -19.75 -11.59
C PRO A 55 -0.56 -19.65 -10.06
N VAL A 56 -1.15 -18.56 -9.56
CA VAL A 56 -1.32 -18.29 -8.12
C VAL A 56 -2.76 -18.62 -7.66
N VAL A 57 -3.60 -19.16 -8.55
CA VAL A 57 -4.95 -19.65 -8.23
C VAL A 57 -4.85 -20.79 -7.22
N ASP A 58 -5.67 -20.75 -6.16
CA ASP A 58 -5.68 -21.72 -5.04
C ASP A 58 -4.34 -21.85 -4.29
N SER A 59 -3.42 -20.91 -4.50
CA SER A 59 -2.14 -20.89 -3.78
C SER A 59 -2.31 -20.45 -2.33
N ASN A 60 -1.35 -20.86 -1.49
CA ASN A 60 -1.33 -20.42 -0.10
C ASN A 60 -1.03 -18.92 0.01
N GLU A 61 -1.32 -18.36 1.18
CA GLU A 61 -1.06 -16.96 1.51
C GLU A 61 0.37 -16.52 1.19
N ALA A 62 1.38 -17.32 1.54
CA ALA A 62 2.77 -16.99 1.28
C ALA A 62 3.06 -16.78 -0.21
N MET A 63 2.51 -17.61 -1.10
CA MET A 63 2.67 -17.43 -2.55
C MET A 63 1.90 -16.21 -3.08
N ARG A 64 0.69 -15.93 -2.55
CA ARG A 64 -0.05 -14.71 -2.91
C ARG A 64 0.70 -13.45 -2.48
N CYS A 65 1.24 -13.43 -1.26
CA CYS A 65 2.06 -12.33 -0.76
C CYS A 65 3.32 -12.15 -1.60
N GLU A 66 3.99 -13.23 -2.01
CA GLU A 66 5.18 -13.15 -2.89
C GLU A 66 4.85 -12.54 -4.26
N TYR A 67 3.69 -12.90 -4.82
CA TYR A 67 3.18 -12.31 -6.06
C TYR A 67 2.91 -10.80 -5.91
N ILE A 68 2.24 -10.40 -4.83
CA ILE A 68 1.95 -8.99 -4.51
C ILE A 68 3.26 -8.22 -4.29
N SER A 69 4.17 -8.76 -3.47
CA SER A 69 5.49 -8.21 -3.19
C SER A 69 6.27 -7.95 -4.47
N THR A 70 6.25 -8.90 -5.42
CA THR A 70 6.94 -8.77 -6.71
C THR A 70 6.42 -7.57 -7.51
N ILE A 71 5.10 -7.42 -7.61
CA ILE A 71 4.50 -6.30 -8.33
C ILE A 71 4.81 -4.99 -7.61
N LEU A 72 4.60 -4.93 -6.29
CA LEU A 72 4.79 -3.71 -5.50
C LEU A 72 6.25 -3.25 -5.53
N HIS A 73 7.20 -4.12 -5.21
CA HIS A 73 8.62 -3.75 -5.17
C HIS A 73 9.13 -3.29 -6.54
N THR A 74 8.80 -4.01 -7.61
CA THR A 74 9.27 -3.62 -8.95
C THR A 74 8.58 -2.33 -9.43
N ALA A 75 7.27 -2.16 -9.20
CA ALA A 75 6.55 -0.94 -9.59
C ALA A 75 7.00 0.30 -8.80
N VAL A 76 7.10 0.19 -7.48
CA VAL A 76 7.54 1.29 -6.62
C VAL A 76 8.97 1.71 -6.94
N SER A 77 9.84 0.77 -7.32
CA SER A 77 11.24 1.08 -7.71
C SER A 77 11.37 2.03 -8.91
N ILE A 78 10.30 2.24 -9.70
CA ILE A 78 10.27 3.28 -10.73
C ILE A 78 10.55 4.65 -10.10
N LEU A 79 10.00 4.90 -8.91
CA LEU A 79 10.14 6.13 -8.13
C LEU A 79 11.24 5.95 -7.09
N SER A 80 12.27 6.79 -7.14
CA SER A 80 13.45 6.65 -6.27
C SER A 80 13.26 7.16 -4.85
N ASP A 81 12.20 7.93 -4.62
CA ASP A 81 11.87 8.55 -3.34
C ASP A 81 10.84 7.74 -2.54
N LEU A 82 10.55 6.49 -2.95
CA LEU A 82 9.60 5.62 -2.28
C LEU A 82 10.27 4.36 -1.71
N VAL A 83 9.77 3.93 -0.55
CA VAL A 83 10.22 2.71 0.16
C VAL A 83 9.00 1.89 0.55
N ILE A 84 9.11 0.57 0.40
CA ILE A 84 8.13 -0.38 0.92
C ILE A 84 8.67 -0.97 2.22
N THR A 85 7.85 -0.94 3.26
CA THR A 85 8.08 -1.63 4.54
C THR A 85 7.03 -2.74 4.68
N PRO A 86 7.39 -4.02 4.46
CA PRO A 86 6.51 -5.14 4.76
C PRO A 86 6.26 -5.27 6.26
N GLN A 87 5.10 -5.80 6.66
CA GLN A 87 4.71 -6.07 8.05
C GLN A 87 4.95 -4.87 8.98
N ALA A 88 4.48 -3.70 8.54
CA ALA A 88 4.74 -2.44 9.21
C ALA A 88 3.73 -2.20 10.35
N ASN A 89 4.23 -1.87 11.54
CA ASN A 89 3.37 -1.36 12.61
C ASN A 89 3.08 0.12 12.38
N ILE A 90 1.81 0.45 12.18
CA ILE A 90 1.30 1.80 12.00
C ILE A 90 0.71 2.29 13.31
N ILE A 91 1.20 3.42 13.81
CA ILE A 91 0.72 4.05 15.03
C ILE A 91 -0.04 5.32 14.63
N GLY A 92 -1.36 5.31 14.79
CA GLY A 92 -2.21 6.49 14.67
C GLY A 92 -2.75 6.95 16.02
N GLU A 93 -3.38 8.12 16.04
CA GLU A 93 -3.99 8.70 17.26
C GLU A 93 -5.14 7.84 17.81
N GLU A 94 -5.92 7.24 16.91
CA GLU A 94 -7.11 6.47 17.26
C GLU A 94 -6.85 4.97 17.36
N ASN A 95 -5.93 4.45 16.53
CA ASN A 95 -5.64 3.03 16.46
C ASN A 95 -4.17 2.76 16.11
N THR A 96 -3.70 1.58 16.47
CA THR A 96 -2.40 1.03 16.09
C THR A 96 -2.63 -0.37 15.52
N GLY A 97 -1.96 -0.71 14.42
CA GLY A 97 -2.12 -2.01 13.76
C GLY A 97 -0.90 -2.38 12.94
N CYS A 98 -0.72 -3.67 12.69
CA CYS A 98 0.24 -4.17 11.72
C CYS A 98 -0.46 -4.27 10.36
N VAL A 99 0.19 -3.77 9.31
CA VAL A 99 -0.28 -3.86 7.93
C VAL A 99 0.71 -4.69 7.12
N ASP A 100 0.23 -5.45 6.12
CA ASP A 100 1.12 -6.28 5.32
C ASP A 100 2.17 -5.46 4.55
N TYR A 101 1.80 -4.30 4.03
CA TYR A 101 2.73 -3.39 3.38
C TYR A 101 2.41 -1.92 3.67
N ALA A 102 3.44 -1.16 4.04
CA ALA A 102 3.40 0.30 4.06
C ALA A 102 4.31 0.86 2.96
N ILE A 103 3.78 1.77 2.15
CA ILE A 103 4.55 2.54 1.18
C ILE A 103 4.77 3.92 1.77
N LYS A 104 6.04 4.30 1.85
CA LYS A 104 6.48 5.56 2.43
C LYS A 104 7.25 6.38 1.41
N LYS A 105 7.10 7.69 1.50
CA LYS A 105 7.91 8.65 0.77
C LYS A 105 9.07 9.12 1.63
N ILE A 106 10.28 9.06 1.09
CA ILE A 106 11.48 9.63 1.70
C ILE A 106 11.40 11.14 1.53
N ILE A 107 11.26 11.86 2.64
CA ILE A 107 11.27 13.33 2.66
C ILE A 107 12.68 13.85 2.94
N SER A 108 13.42 13.16 3.81
CA SER A 108 14.84 13.41 4.09
C SER A 108 15.50 12.15 4.65
N GLU A 109 16.82 12.18 4.91
CA GLU A 109 17.56 11.04 5.47
C GLU A 109 16.99 10.50 6.79
N MET A 110 16.24 11.33 7.53
CA MET A 110 15.67 10.99 8.85
C MET A 110 14.14 11.01 8.87
N LEU A 111 13.48 11.27 7.74
CA LEU A 111 12.03 11.47 7.68
C LEU A 111 11.41 10.71 6.52
N GLU A 112 10.49 9.82 6.88
CA GLU A 112 9.63 9.10 5.96
C GLU A 112 8.16 9.44 6.26
N GLU A 113 7.38 9.66 5.22
CA GLU A 113 5.93 9.90 5.32
C GLU A 113 5.19 8.68 4.76
N ILE A 114 4.24 8.11 5.53
CA ILE A 114 3.38 7.04 5.01
C ILE A 114 2.39 7.65 4.01
N ILE A 115 2.40 7.15 2.78
CA ILE A 115 1.49 7.61 1.72
C ILE A 115 0.44 6.56 1.35
N CYS A 116 0.69 5.29 1.66
CA CYS A 116 -0.22 4.19 1.40
C CYS A 116 0.06 3.01 2.33
N ILE A 117 -0.99 2.26 2.68
CA ILE A 117 -0.91 0.95 3.32
C ILE A 117 -1.79 -0.02 2.52
N THR A 118 -1.40 -1.29 2.45
CA THR A 118 -2.20 -2.32 1.79
C THR A 118 -2.08 -3.64 2.53
N GLU A 119 -3.19 -4.36 2.57
CA GLU A 119 -3.28 -5.74 3.07
C GLU A 119 -3.21 -6.71 1.89
N GLY A 120 -2.61 -7.87 2.10
CA GLY A 120 -2.80 -9.03 1.25
C GLY A 120 -4.21 -9.58 1.44
N ASN A 121 -4.87 -9.98 0.35
CA ASN A 121 -6.16 -10.66 0.49
C ASN A 121 -5.96 -12.05 1.10
N TYR A 122 -6.62 -12.29 2.24
CA TYR A 122 -6.72 -13.59 2.90
C TYR A 122 -7.57 -14.59 2.12
#